data_AF-A0A957GFI0-F1
#
_entry.id   AF-A0A957GFI0-F1
#
_cell.length_a   1.000
_cell.length_b   1.000
_cell.length_c   1.000
_cell.angle_alpha   90.00
_cell.angle_beta   90.00
_cell.angle_gamma   90.00
#
_symmetry.space_group_name_H-M   'P 1'
#
loop_
_entity.id
_entity.type
_entity.pdbx_description
1 polymer ?
#
loop_
_entity_poly.entity_id
_entity_poly.type
_entity_poly.pdbx_seq_one_letter_code
_entity_poly.pdbx_strand_id
1 'polypeptide(L)'
;RPGIWQPPPPPMNKLTRYWLGITLISLFLFTGLALAQEAATPVPNATPDRLAPPPTVPAPNVADEGAQLFWLHCQPCHGDRGQGLTDEWRNQYPPEDRYCWDSGCHGARPYENGFVLPTVVPAIIGDKTLPRFQNLAQVYGYIRVTMPFEFPGTLTNEEYVAITAFLARAHGLWDETSFSINTLEQLALRPPINPTPGAAPLPSRPGPTAPNPLWIPAGVLFILILAGGIGVWLRKAR
;
A
#
# COMPACT_ATOMS: atom_id res chain seq x y z
N ARG A 1 62.97 37.39 62.88
CA ARG A 1 63.22 37.18 61.43
C ARG A 1 62.57 38.34 60.68
N PRO A 2 63.28 39.02 59.78
CA PRO A 2 62.79 40.24 59.13
C PRO A 2 61.69 39.92 58.11
N GLY A 3 60.66 40.75 58.08
CA GLY A 3 59.54 40.66 57.14
C GLY A 3 59.96 41.16 55.76
N ILE A 4 59.68 40.33 54.75
CA ILE A 4 59.93 40.64 53.34
C ILE A 4 58.87 41.65 52.90
N TRP A 5 59.29 42.90 52.70
CA TRP A 5 58.46 43.91 52.06
C TRP A 5 58.34 43.58 50.58
N GLN A 6 57.11 43.31 50.12
CA GLN A 6 56.82 43.20 48.70
C GLN A 6 56.26 44.54 48.18
N PRO A 7 56.82 45.08 47.09
CA PRO A 7 56.28 46.28 46.48
C PRO A 7 54.89 46.01 45.87
N PRO A 8 54.01 47.03 45.84
CA PRO A 8 52.69 46.87 45.23
C PRO A 8 52.82 46.59 43.72
N PRO A 9 51.92 45.75 43.16
CA PRO A 9 51.95 45.44 41.75
C PRO A 9 51.68 46.69 40.90
N PRO A 10 52.28 46.78 39.70
CA PRO A 10 52.10 47.92 38.81
C PRO A 10 50.65 48.04 38.31
N PRO A 11 50.19 49.27 37.98
CA PRO A 11 48.82 49.49 37.51
C PRO A 11 48.60 48.84 36.14
N MET A 12 47.67 47.90 36.07
CA MET A 12 47.24 47.26 34.81
C MET A 12 46.59 48.28 33.86
N ASN A 13 46.91 48.19 32.57
CA ASN A 13 46.34 49.08 31.56
C ASN A 13 44.87 48.72 31.28
N LYS A 14 44.07 49.71 30.85
CA LYS A 14 42.62 49.54 30.64
C LYS A 14 42.28 48.46 29.59
N LEU A 15 43.18 48.23 28.63
CA LEU A 15 43.02 47.21 27.58
C LEU A 15 43.13 45.78 28.15
N THR A 16 44.02 45.55 29.13
CA THR A 16 44.17 44.22 29.76
C THR A 16 42.96 43.86 30.62
N ARG A 17 42.29 44.86 31.23
CA ARG A 17 41.03 44.64 31.98
C ARG A 17 39.85 44.27 31.06
N TYR A 18 39.80 44.85 29.86
CA TYR A 18 38.76 44.52 28.88
C TYR A 18 38.94 43.11 28.31
N TRP A 19 40.17 42.68 28.01
CA TRP A 19 40.43 41.33 27.49
C TRP A 19 40.14 40.23 28.52
N LEU A 20 40.47 40.43 29.81
CA LEU A 20 40.15 39.47 30.88
C LEU A 20 38.64 39.29 31.10
N GLY A 21 37.87 40.38 30.98
CA GLY A 21 36.41 40.34 31.07
C GLY A 21 35.75 39.59 29.91
N ILE A 22 36.23 39.81 28.68
CA ILE A 22 35.71 39.13 27.48
C ILE A 22 36.05 37.64 27.52
N THR A 23 37.27 37.24 27.94
CA THR A 23 37.63 35.82 28.04
C THR A 23 36.83 35.06 29.09
N LEU A 24 36.45 35.69 30.21
CA LEU A 24 35.63 35.04 31.24
C LEU A 24 34.17 34.88 30.82
N ILE A 25 33.61 35.83 30.07
CA ILE A 25 32.26 35.73 29.50
C ILE A 25 32.20 34.69 28.37
N SER A 26 33.24 34.62 27.53
CA SER A 26 33.35 33.59 26.48
C SER A 26 33.55 32.19 27.04
N LEU A 27 34.27 32.04 28.16
CA LEU A 27 34.42 30.75 28.84
C LEU A 27 33.07 30.27 29.43
N PHE A 28 32.26 31.19 29.99
CA PHE A 28 30.94 30.86 30.54
C PHE A 28 29.90 30.51 29.45
N LEU A 29 29.96 31.18 28.29
CA LEU A 29 29.10 30.88 27.14
C LEU A 29 29.48 29.57 26.41
N PHE A 30 30.74 29.14 26.46
CA PHE A 30 31.16 27.85 25.89
C PHE A 30 30.95 26.66 26.83
N THR A 31 30.95 26.84 28.16
CA THR A 31 30.66 25.76 29.12
C THR A 31 29.18 25.54 29.39
N GLY A 32 28.31 26.52 29.07
CA GLY A 32 26.87 26.45 29.33
C GLY A 32 26.05 25.65 28.31
N LEU A 33 26.66 25.23 27.18
CA LEU A 33 25.98 24.50 26.11
C LEU A 33 26.29 22.99 26.12
N ALA A 34 26.58 22.42 27.30
CA ALA A 34 26.96 21.01 27.45
C ALA A 34 26.14 20.24 28.51
N LEU A 35 24.98 20.76 28.90
CA LEU A 35 23.98 20.07 29.74
C LEU A 35 22.64 20.28 29.03
N ALA A 36 21.90 19.29 28.52
CA ALA A 36 21.86 17.88 28.81
C ALA A 36 21.61 17.10 27.50
N GLN A 37 22.56 16.27 27.10
CA GLN A 37 22.18 15.06 26.38
C GLN A 37 21.76 14.09 27.49
N GLU A 38 20.45 13.97 27.73
CA GLU A 38 19.94 12.90 28.56
C GLU A 38 20.44 11.60 27.92
N ALA A 39 21.45 10.98 28.52
CA ALA A 39 21.93 9.70 28.09
C ALA A 39 20.79 8.73 28.37
N ALA A 40 19.95 8.49 27.36
CA ALA A 40 18.93 7.47 27.39
C ALA A 40 19.63 6.18 27.81
N THR A 41 19.29 5.70 29.01
CA THR A 41 19.73 4.38 29.47
C THR A 41 19.38 3.38 28.38
N PRO A 42 20.33 2.59 27.86
CA PRO A 42 20.02 1.60 26.85
C PRO A 42 19.04 0.61 27.47
N VAL A 43 17.78 0.68 27.04
CA VAL A 43 16.75 -0.26 27.44
C VAL A 43 17.24 -1.64 26.96
N PRO A 44 17.37 -2.63 27.84
CA PRO A 44 17.91 -3.93 27.47
C PRO A 44 16.97 -4.58 26.45
N ASN A 45 17.38 -4.59 25.18
CA ASN A 45 16.88 -5.37 24.05
C ASN A 45 15.43 -5.88 24.18
N ALA A 46 14.50 -4.97 24.51
CA ALA A 46 13.09 -5.32 24.52
C ALA A 46 12.73 -5.55 23.06
N THR A 47 12.24 -6.76 22.74
CA THR A 47 11.65 -7.03 21.44
C THR A 47 10.62 -5.93 21.18
N PRO A 48 10.73 -5.16 20.09
CA PRO A 48 9.80 -4.07 19.82
C PRO A 48 8.37 -4.57 19.88
N ASP A 49 7.49 -3.84 20.57
CA ASP A 49 6.06 -4.14 20.56
C ASP A 49 5.53 -3.95 19.13
N ARG A 50 5.15 -5.05 18.49
CA ARG A 50 4.70 -5.06 17.09
C ARG A 50 3.24 -4.63 16.94
N LEU A 51 2.48 -4.57 18.04
CA LEU A 51 1.12 -4.05 18.06
C LEU A 51 1.07 -2.55 18.34
N ALA A 52 2.18 -1.96 18.82
CA ALA A 52 2.28 -0.53 19.03
C ALA A 52 2.09 0.26 17.72
N PRO A 53 1.50 1.48 17.79
CA PRO A 53 1.42 2.35 16.62
C PRO A 53 2.83 2.67 16.09
N PRO A 54 2.98 2.88 14.78
CA PRO A 54 4.24 3.37 14.21
C PRO A 54 4.69 4.66 14.92
N PRO A 55 6.00 4.91 15.03
CA PRO A 55 6.48 6.13 15.65
C PRO A 55 6.02 7.36 14.88
N THR A 56 5.67 8.44 15.59
CA THR A 56 5.42 9.74 14.98
C THR A 56 6.74 10.46 14.72
N VAL A 57 6.77 11.28 13.65
CA VAL A 57 7.93 12.12 13.31
C VAL A 57 7.53 13.61 13.37
N PRO A 58 8.45 14.55 13.66
CA PRO A 58 8.11 15.97 13.84
C PRO A 58 7.47 16.66 12.63
N ALA A 59 7.75 16.17 11.42
CA ALA A 59 7.20 16.66 10.17
C ALA A 59 6.83 15.44 9.29
N PRO A 60 5.68 14.80 9.54
CA PRO A 60 5.30 13.61 8.81
C PRO A 60 5.04 13.92 7.34
N ASN A 61 5.47 13.01 6.47
CA ASN A 61 5.04 13.00 5.08
C ASN A 61 3.79 12.11 4.94
N VAL A 62 3.21 12.12 3.74
CA VAL A 62 1.98 11.39 3.43
C VAL A 62 2.08 9.86 3.64
N ALA A 63 3.27 9.26 3.53
CA ALA A 63 3.41 7.84 3.84
C ALA A 63 3.57 7.57 5.34
N ASP A 64 4.08 8.53 6.12
CA ASP A 64 4.06 8.46 7.59
C ASP A 64 2.63 8.48 8.10
N GLU A 65 1.79 9.37 7.56
CA GLU A 65 0.34 9.36 7.80
C GLU A 65 -0.28 8.03 7.35
N GLY A 66 0.10 7.55 6.16
CA GLY A 66 -0.31 6.26 5.63
C GLY A 66 0.04 5.08 6.52
N ALA A 67 1.19 5.11 7.20
CA ALA A 67 1.61 4.07 8.12
C ALA A 67 0.69 4.01 9.36
N GLN A 68 0.27 5.17 9.89
CA GLN A 68 -0.68 5.23 11.00
C GLN A 68 -2.04 4.67 10.60
N LEU A 69 -2.53 5.06 9.42
CA LEU A 69 -3.80 4.56 8.87
C LEU A 69 -3.73 3.05 8.59
N PHE A 70 -2.61 2.57 8.06
CA PHE A 70 -2.38 1.15 7.83
C PHE A 70 -2.38 0.36 9.15
N TRP A 71 -1.68 0.85 10.18
CA TRP A 71 -1.68 0.24 11.50
C TRP A 71 -3.09 0.11 12.07
N LEU A 72 -3.89 1.18 11.95
CA LEU A 72 -5.25 1.21 12.50
C LEU A 72 -6.24 0.33 11.73
N HIS A 73 -6.18 0.35 10.39
CA HIS A 73 -7.24 -0.21 9.54
C HIS A 73 -6.87 -1.48 8.78
N CYS A 74 -5.58 -1.76 8.61
CA CYS A 74 -5.10 -2.81 7.71
C CYS A 74 -4.29 -3.89 8.44
N GLN A 75 -3.39 -3.49 9.33
CA GLN A 75 -2.46 -4.35 10.06
C GLN A 75 -3.14 -5.50 10.82
N PRO A 76 -4.32 -5.34 11.47
CA PRO A 76 -4.94 -6.46 12.17
C PRO A 76 -5.14 -7.70 11.30
N CYS A 77 -5.44 -7.49 10.02
CA CYS A 77 -5.62 -8.56 9.04
C CYS A 77 -4.35 -8.79 8.21
N HIS A 78 -3.72 -7.73 7.71
CA HIS A 78 -2.61 -7.83 6.75
C HIS A 78 -1.22 -7.93 7.38
N GLY A 79 -1.11 -7.84 8.70
CA GLY A 79 0.16 -7.91 9.42
C GLY A 79 0.92 -6.58 9.45
N ASP A 80 1.73 -6.39 10.49
CA ASP A 80 2.59 -5.21 10.69
C ASP A 80 3.64 -5.02 9.58
N ARG A 81 4.03 -6.11 8.91
CA ARG A 81 4.94 -6.09 7.77
C ARG A 81 4.21 -6.33 6.45
N GLY A 82 2.88 -6.30 6.45
CA GLY A 82 2.06 -6.65 5.28
C GLY A 82 2.19 -8.11 4.85
N GLN A 83 2.62 -9.01 5.74
CA GLN A 83 2.86 -10.44 5.49
C GLN A 83 1.57 -11.28 5.40
N GLY A 84 0.41 -10.67 5.60
CA GLY A 84 -0.88 -11.34 5.70
C GLY A 84 -1.13 -11.91 7.10
N LEU A 85 -2.28 -12.56 7.26
CA LEU A 85 -2.73 -13.11 8.54
C LEU A 85 -2.05 -14.47 8.83
N THR A 86 -0.74 -14.44 9.04
CA THR A 86 0.07 -15.62 9.36
C THR A 86 -0.06 -16.03 10.83
N ASP A 87 0.28 -17.27 11.16
CA ASP A 87 0.37 -17.74 12.55
C ASP A 87 1.39 -16.91 13.36
N GLU A 88 2.50 -16.52 12.72
CA GLU A 88 3.53 -15.67 13.31
C GLU A 88 2.97 -14.31 13.73
N TRP A 89 2.14 -13.72 12.87
CA TRP A 89 1.48 -12.45 13.15
C TRP A 89 0.40 -12.60 14.23
N ARG A 90 -0.46 -13.61 14.12
CA ARG A 90 -1.52 -13.87 15.11
C ARG A 90 -0.96 -14.12 16.50
N ASN A 91 0.22 -14.72 16.62
CA ASN A 91 0.88 -14.95 17.91
C ASN A 91 1.34 -13.67 18.63
N GLN A 92 1.30 -12.50 17.97
CA GLN A 92 1.55 -11.22 18.64
C GLN A 92 0.36 -10.78 19.50
N TYR A 93 -0.86 -11.23 19.19
CA TYR A 93 -2.06 -10.90 19.95
C TYR A 93 -2.15 -11.68 21.28
N PRO A 94 -2.87 -11.13 22.29
CA PRO A 94 -3.28 -11.89 23.47
C PRO A 94 -3.94 -13.22 23.07
N PRO A 95 -3.73 -14.32 23.83
CA PRO A 95 -4.27 -15.64 23.50
C PRO A 95 -5.76 -15.67 23.09
N GLU A 96 -6.58 -14.83 23.71
CA GLU A 96 -8.01 -14.64 23.48
C GLU A 96 -8.37 -14.01 22.12
N ASP A 97 -7.42 -13.31 21.47
CA ASP A 97 -7.62 -12.56 20.23
C ASP A 97 -6.89 -13.18 19.02
N ARG A 98 -6.02 -14.18 19.22
CA ARG A 98 -5.21 -14.81 18.15
C ARG A 98 -6.05 -15.50 17.09
N TYR A 99 -7.27 -15.86 17.42
CA TYR A 99 -8.22 -16.54 16.56
C TYR A 99 -9.45 -15.64 16.44
N CYS A 100 -9.34 -14.55 15.68
CA CYS A 100 -10.35 -13.49 15.60
C CYS A 100 -11.74 -14.00 15.16
N TRP A 101 -11.79 -15.19 14.55
CA TRP A 101 -13.00 -15.92 14.17
C TRP A 101 -13.65 -16.70 15.33
N ASP A 102 -12.94 -16.98 16.41
CA ASP A 102 -13.47 -17.67 17.59
C ASP A 102 -14.18 -16.70 18.55
N SER A 103 -13.75 -15.44 18.60
CA SER A 103 -14.27 -14.41 19.52
C SER A 103 -15.70 -13.93 19.19
N GLY A 104 -16.39 -14.56 18.24
CA GLY A 104 -17.77 -14.24 17.86
C GLY A 104 -17.94 -12.93 17.08
N CYS A 105 -16.92 -12.08 17.00
CA CYS A 105 -16.93 -10.89 16.14
C CYS A 105 -16.74 -11.25 14.65
N HIS A 106 -15.88 -12.23 14.34
CA HIS A 106 -15.58 -12.62 12.95
C HIS A 106 -15.80 -14.10 12.57
N GLY A 107 -16.56 -14.82 13.39
CA GLY A 107 -16.80 -16.25 13.23
C GLY A 107 -17.96 -16.62 12.32
N ALA A 108 -18.36 -17.89 12.34
CA ALA A 108 -19.51 -18.40 11.58
C ALA A 108 -20.87 -17.80 12.00
N ARG A 109 -20.92 -17.15 13.16
CA ARG A 109 -22.11 -16.47 13.71
C ARG A 109 -21.68 -15.13 14.31
N PRO A 110 -21.42 -14.11 13.47
CA PRO A 110 -21.02 -12.80 13.96
C PRO A 110 -22.14 -12.12 14.77
N TYR A 111 -21.79 -11.17 15.64
CA TYR A 111 -22.76 -10.21 16.20
C TYR A 111 -23.41 -9.36 15.10
N GLU A 112 -24.41 -8.54 15.44
CA GLU A 112 -25.18 -7.73 14.47
C GLU A 112 -24.31 -6.87 13.54
N ASN A 113 -23.18 -6.36 14.05
CA ASN A 113 -22.20 -5.56 13.30
C ASN A 113 -20.92 -6.34 12.94
N GLY A 114 -20.85 -7.65 13.21
CA GLY A 114 -19.69 -8.45 12.85
C GLY A 114 -19.72 -8.93 11.40
N PHE A 115 -18.60 -9.48 10.93
CA PHE A 115 -18.47 -9.99 9.56
C PHE A 115 -17.69 -11.29 9.54
N VAL A 116 -17.97 -12.19 8.61
CA VAL A 116 -17.19 -13.43 8.49
C VAL A 116 -15.83 -13.13 7.86
N LEU A 117 -14.74 -13.47 8.56
CA LEU A 117 -13.40 -13.27 8.04
C LEU A 117 -13.17 -14.09 6.75
N PRO A 118 -12.53 -13.54 5.72
CA PRO A 118 -12.12 -14.32 4.55
C PRO A 118 -11.23 -15.49 4.94
N THR A 119 -11.34 -16.59 4.20
CA THR A 119 -10.55 -17.82 4.45
C THR A 119 -9.05 -17.60 4.23
N VAL A 120 -8.67 -16.55 3.50
CA VAL A 120 -7.29 -16.16 3.24
C VAL A 120 -7.18 -14.64 3.29
N VAL A 121 -6.32 -14.13 4.16
CA VAL A 121 -5.89 -12.73 4.14
C VAL A 121 -4.46 -12.67 3.58
N PRO A 122 -4.28 -12.14 2.36
CA PRO A 122 -3.01 -12.24 1.66
C PRO A 122 -1.96 -11.26 2.21
N ALA A 123 -0.69 -11.59 1.93
CA ALA A 123 0.40 -10.63 1.99
C ALA A 123 0.23 -9.55 0.91
N ILE A 124 0.50 -8.31 1.30
CA ILE A 124 0.36 -7.11 0.45
C ILE A 124 1.66 -6.28 0.38
N ILE A 125 2.68 -6.64 1.15
CA ILE A 125 4.03 -6.07 1.09
C ILE A 125 5.03 -7.21 0.91
N GLY A 126 6.04 -6.96 0.08
CA GLY A 126 7.11 -7.90 -0.24
C GLY A 126 6.98 -8.51 -1.63
N ASP A 127 7.93 -9.39 -1.96
CA ASP A 127 8.05 -9.97 -3.30
C ASP A 127 6.79 -10.73 -3.72
N LYS A 128 6.40 -10.57 -5.00
CA LYS A 128 5.27 -11.28 -5.63
C LYS A 128 3.91 -11.02 -4.97
N THR A 129 3.80 -10.03 -4.09
CA THR A 129 2.51 -9.59 -3.54
C THR A 129 1.74 -8.74 -4.54
N LEU A 130 0.48 -8.43 -4.21
CA LEU A 130 -0.42 -7.64 -5.06
C LEU A 130 -0.53 -8.13 -6.51
N PRO A 131 -0.62 -9.46 -6.76
CA PRO A 131 -0.34 -10.01 -8.09
C PRO A 131 -1.42 -9.75 -9.15
N ARG A 132 -2.47 -9.02 -8.81
CA ARG A 132 -3.55 -8.64 -9.73
C ARG A 132 -3.43 -7.21 -10.22
N PHE A 133 -2.51 -6.43 -9.66
CA PHE A 133 -2.36 -5.02 -9.93
C PHE A 133 -1.10 -4.75 -10.75
N GLN A 134 -1.21 -3.86 -11.73
CA GLN A 134 -0.08 -3.40 -12.55
C GLN A 134 0.65 -2.22 -11.91
N ASN A 135 -0.10 -1.33 -11.25
CA ASN A 135 0.40 -0.12 -10.63
C ASN A 135 -0.41 0.23 -9.37
N LEU A 136 0.06 1.23 -8.63
CA LEU A 136 -0.59 1.68 -7.40
C LEU A 136 -1.93 2.38 -7.64
N ALA A 137 -2.20 2.92 -8.83
CA ALA A 137 -3.53 3.46 -9.15
C ALA A 137 -4.62 2.38 -9.07
N GLN A 138 -4.32 1.17 -9.53
CA GLN A 138 -5.25 0.04 -9.41
C GLN A 138 -5.42 -0.43 -7.96
N VAL A 139 -4.35 -0.39 -7.16
CA VAL A 139 -4.44 -0.68 -5.72
C VAL A 139 -5.33 0.33 -5.02
N TYR A 140 -5.08 1.63 -5.22
CA TYR A 140 -5.89 2.72 -4.70
C TYR A 140 -7.37 2.57 -5.07
N GLY A 141 -7.66 2.32 -6.35
CA GLY A 141 -9.02 2.11 -6.83
C GLY A 141 -9.71 0.92 -6.18
N TYR A 142 -8.96 -0.16 -5.91
CA TYR A 142 -9.47 -1.36 -5.25
C TYR A 142 -9.74 -1.14 -3.77
N ILE A 143 -8.77 -0.61 -3.01
CA ILE A 143 -8.91 -0.46 -1.55
C ILE A 143 -10.03 0.51 -1.20
N ARG A 144 -10.23 1.59 -1.98
CA ARG A 144 -11.28 2.58 -1.71
C ARG A 144 -12.69 2.01 -1.70
N VAL A 145 -12.93 0.90 -2.39
CA VAL A 145 -14.28 0.31 -2.53
C VAL A 145 -14.42 -1.05 -1.86
N THR A 146 -13.31 -1.65 -1.40
CA THR A 146 -13.31 -3.00 -0.79
C THR A 146 -12.70 -3.05 0.60
N MET A 147 -12.04 -1.98 1.03
CA MET A 147 -11.36 -1.88 2.32
C MET A 147 -11.82 -0.62 3.07
N PRO A 148 -11.66 -0.57 4.41
CA PRO A 148 -11.39 -1.71 5.29
C PRO A 148 -12.48 -2.79 5.16
N PHE A 149 -12.14 -4.07 5.33
CA PHE A 149 -13.03 -5.17 4.94
C PHE A 149 -14.40 -5.13 5.65
N GLU A 150 -14.42 -4.68 6.91
CA GLU A 150 -15.65 -4.53 7.71
C GLU A 150 -16.56 -3.42 7.19
N PHE A 151 -15.97 -2.26 6.86
CA PHE A 151 -16.68 -1.07 6.42
C PHE A 151 -16.04 -0.46 5.17
N PRO A 152 -16.21 -1.08 3.99
CA PRO A 152 -15.58 -0.59 2.77
C PRO A 152 -15.99 0.85 2.44
N GLY A 153 -15.01 1.68 2.03
CA GLY A 153 -15.28 3.04 1.58
C GLY A 153 -15.54 4.06 2.69
N THR A 154 -15.26 3.72 3.95
CA THR A 154 -15.43 4.63 5.10
C THR A 154 -14.33 5.68 5.25
N LEU A 155 -13.12 5.42 4.75
CA LEU A 155 -12.04 6.40 4.74
C LEU A 155 -12.23 7.45 3.64
N THR A 156 -11.66 8.63 3.84
CA THR A 156 -11.59 9.71 2.85
C THR A 156 -10.65 9.34 1.70
N ASN A 157 -10.77 10.05 0.56
CA ASN A 157 -9.87 9.83 -0.57
C ASN A 157 -8.41 10.12 -0.20
N GLU A 158 -8.19 11.14 0.63
CA GLU A 158 -6.89 11.56 1.13
C GLU A 158 -6.26 10.46 2.00
N GLU A 159 -7.04 9.82 2.88
CA GLU A 159 -6.58 8.68 3.68
C GLU A 159 -6.23 7.46 2.81
N TYR A 160 -7.02 7.16 1.78
CA TYR A 160 -6.66 6.08 0.84
C TYR A 160 -5.40 6.41 0.03
N VAL A 161 -5.19 7.68 -0.34
CA VAL A 161 -3.94 8.13 -0.97
C VAL A 161 -2.76 7.94 -0.01
N ALA A 162 -2.91 8.30 1.27
CA ALA A 162 -1.90 8.11 2.29
C ALA A 162 -1.53 6.63 2.48
N ILE A 163 -2.52 5.74 2.62
CA ILE A 163 -2.29 4.29 2.67
C ILE A 163 -1.56 3.81 1.41
N THR A 164 -1.94 4.30 0.23
CA THR A 164 -1.28 3.93 -1.02
C THR A 164 0.18 4.44 -1.08
N ALA A 165 0.47 5.61 -0.51
CA ALA A 165 1.82 6.15 -0.37
C ALA A 165 2.67 5.28 0.56
N PHE A 166 2.10 4.81 1.66
CA PHE A 166 2.75 3.84 2.54
C PHE A 166 3.10 2.55 1.80
N LEU A 167 2.16 1.99 1.02
CA LEU A 167 2.45 0.81 0.19
C LEU A 167 3.53 1.10 -0.86
N ALA A 168 3.53 2.28 -1.48
CA ALA A 168 4.59 2.69 -2.41
C ALA A 168 5.96 2.64 -1.76
N ARG A 169 6.09 3.24 -0.56
CA ARG A 169 7.32 3.21 0.24
C ARG A 169 7.74 1.79 0.58
N ALA A 170 6.81 0.97 1.04
CA ALA A 170 7.08 -0.41 1.43
C ALA A 170 7.52 -1.30 0.25
N HIS A 171 7.12 -0.95 -0.97
CA HIS A 171 7.56 -1.60 -2.21
C HIS A 171 8.79 -0.94 -2.85
N GLY A 172 9.38 0.08 -2.21
CA GLY A 172 10.55 0.79 -2.74
C GLY A 172 10.27 1.60 -4.01
N LEU A 173 8.99 1.94 -4.26
CA LEU A 173 8.53 2.66 -5.44
C LEU A 173 8.41 4.17 -5.22
N TRP A 174 8.82 4.68 -4.06
CA TRP A 174 8.66 6.08 -3.69
C TRP A 174 10.01 6.75 -3.45
N ASP A 175 10.17 7.96 -3.97
CA ASP A 175 11.38 8.80 -3.89
C ASP A 175 11.20 10.04 -3.00
N GLU A 176 10.21 10.00 -2.09
CA GLU A 176 9.89 11.07 -1.11
C GLU A 176 9.43 12.40 -1.72
N THR A 177 9.31 12.51 -3.06
CA THR A 177 8.69 13.66 -3.71
C THR A 177 7.17 13.51 -3.77
N SER A 178 6.45 14.64 -3.82
CA SER A 178 5.00 14.76 -3.61
C SER A 178 4.18 13.63 -4.26
N PHE A 179 3.52 12.83 -3.43
CA PHE A 179 2.66 11.73 -3.86
C PHE A 179 1.22 12.23 -4.01
N SER A 180 0.64 12.09 -5.20
CA SER A 180 -0.76 12.47 -5.46
C SER A 180 -1.46 11.43 -6.32
N ILE A 181 -2.80 11.50 -6.37
CA ILE A 181 -3.63 10.59 -7.18
C ILE A 181 -3.19 10.54 -8.65
N ASN A 182 -2.67 11.65 -9.18
CA ASN A 182 -2.22 11.77 -10.58
C ASN A 182 -0.88 11.07 -10.86
N THR A 183 -0.09 10.81 -9.82
CA THR A 183 1.22 10.15 -9.93
C THR A 183 1.11 8.62 -9.81
N LEU A 184 0.00 8.11 -9.29
CA LEU A 184 -0.18 6.69 -8.97
C LEU A 184 -0.07 5.74 -10.17
N GLU A 185 -0.45 6.19 -11.36
CA GLU A 185 -0.42 5.36 -12.57
C GLU A 185 1.02 5.05 -13.01
N GLN A 186 1.96 5.93 -12.66
CA GLN A 186 3.37 5.85 -13.03
C GLN A 186 4.16 4.93 -12.09
N LEU A 187 3.61 4.66 -10.89
CA LEU A 187 4.21 3.81 -9.87
C LEU A 187 3.85 2.34 -10.11
N ALA A 188 4.63 1.72 -10.98
CA ALA A 188 4.41 0.38 -11.45
C ALA A 188 4.87 -0.66 -10.42
N LEU A 189 3.96 -1.53 -9.99
CA LEU A 189 4.28 -2.70 -9.15
C LEU A 189 4.94 -3.82 -9.96
N ARG A 190 4.79 -3.75 -11.28
CA ARG A 190 5.33 -4.69 -12.25
C ARG A 190 5.85 -3.89 -13.44
N PRO A 191 6.91 -4.38 -14.11
CA PRO A 191 7.29 -3.79 -15.39
C PRO A 191 6.04 -3.70 -16.28
N PRO A 192 5.85 -2.59 -17.02
CA PRO A 192 4.77 -2.52 -17.98
C PRO A 192 4.90 -3.76 -18.85
N ILE A 193 3.82 -4.53 -18.92
CA ILE A 193 3.64 -5.51 -19.99
C ILE A 193 3.74 -4.70 -21.27
N ASN A 194 4.95 -4.63 -21.86
CA ASN A 194 5.09 -4.24 -23.25
C ASN A 194 4.07 -5.11 -23.96
N PRO A 195 3.04 -4.55 -24.61
CA PRO A 195 2.27 -5.34 -25.52
C PRO A 195 3.30 -5.89 -26.49
N THR A 196 3.53 -7.20 -26.48
CA THR A 196 4.24 -7.88 -27.56
C THR A 196 3.72 -7.24 -28.85
N PRO A 197 4.59 -6.69 -29.74
CA PRO A 197 4.14 -6.11 -31.00
C PRO A 197 3.25 -7.13 -31.70
N GLY A 198 1.94 -6.87 -31.71
CA GLY A 198 0.90 -7.74 -32.25
C GLY A 198 0.99 -9.20 -31.78
N ALA A 199 0.14 -9.59 -30.82
CA ALA A 199 -0.70 -10.72 -31.18
C ALA A 199 -1.41 -10.29 -32.47
N ALA A 200 -0.91 -10.76 -33.61
CA ALA A 200 -1.65 -10.68 -34.86
C ALA A 200 -3.09 -11.07 -34.53
N PRO A 201 -4.11 -10.33 -35.01
CA PRO A 201 -5.48 -10.72 -34.77
C PRO A 201 -5.58 -12.19 -35.10
N LEU A 202 -5.98 -13.00 -34.12
CA LEU A 202 -6.36 -14.39 -34.37
C LEU A 202 -7.23 -14.34 -35.63
N PRO A 203 -6.98 -15.19 -36.65
CA PRO A 203 -7.83 -15.20 -37.83
C PRO A 203 -9.26 -15.27 -37.33
N SER A 204 -10.03 -14.22 -37.61
CA SER A 204 -11.42 -14.12 -37.22
C SER A 204 -12.04 -15.43 -37.65
N ARG A 205 -12.56 -16.20 -36.69
CA ARG A 205 -13.33 -17.40 -37.00
C ARG A 205 -14.31 -16.97 -38.09
N PRO A 206 -14.31 -17.58 -39.28
CA PRO A 206 -15.22 -17.17 -40.33
C PRO A 206 -16.61 -17.17 -39.72
N GLY A 207 -17.23 -15.98 -39.67
CA GLY A 207 -18.63 -15.87 -39.29
C GLY A 207 -19.44 -16.79 -40.20
N PRO A 208 -20.61 -17.28 -39.78
CA PRO A 208 -21.47 -18.05 -40.66
C PRO A 208 -21.64 -17.27 -41.96
N THR A 209 -21.08 -17.80 -43.05
CA THR A 209 -21.13 -17.20 -44.37
C THR A 209 -22.60 -16.98 -44.68
N ALA A 210 -23.00 -15.72 -44.88
CA ALA A 210 -24.34 -15.42 -45.34
C ALA A 210 -24.59 -16.29 -46.60
N PRO A 211 -25.69 -17.05 -46.66
CA PRO A 211 -25.93 -17.96 -47.78
C PRO A 211 -25.94 -17.14 -49.07
N ASN A 212 -25.12 -17.56 -50.03
CA ASN A 212 -25.01 -16.92 -51.34
C ASN A 212 -26.42 -16.81 -51.96
N PRO A 213 -26.88 -15.61 -52.39
CA PRO A 213 -28.24 -15.41 -52.91
C PRO A 213 -28.53 -16.17 -54.21
N LEU A 214 -27.51 -16.78 -54.82
CA LEU A 214 -27.61 -17.66 -55.99
C LEU A 214 -28.17 -19.07 -55.71
N TRP A 215 -28.35 -19.47 -54.44
CA TRP A 215 -28.84 -20.81 -54.08
C TRP A 215 -30.37 -20.88 -53.92
N ILE A 216 -31.04 -19.72 -53.85
CA ILE A 216 -32.50 -19.62 -53.75
C ILE A 216 -33.23 -20.12 -55.03
N PRO A 217 -32.80 -19.79 -56.27
CA PRO A 217 -33.51 -20.30 -57.45
C PRO A 217 -33.32 -21.81 -57.70
N ALA A 218 -32.22 -22.41 -57.24
CA ALA A 218 -31.95 -23.84 -57.44
C ALA A 218 -32.84 -24.75 -56.58
N GLY A 219 -33.09 -24.35 -55.31
CA GLY A 219 -33.96 -25.09 -54.40
C GLY A 219 -35.43 -25.08 -54.82
N VAL A 220 -35.93 -23.95 -55.33
CA VAL A 220 -37.31 -23.83 -55.82
C VAL A 220 -37.53 -24.68 -57.07
N LEU A 221 -36.57 -24.71 -58.00
CA LEU A 221 -36.66 -25.53 -59.20
C LEU A 221 -36.71 -27.04 -58.88
N PHE A 222 -35.93 -27.50 -57.90
CA PHE A 222 -35.92 -28.91 -57.50
C PHE A 222 -37.26 -29.36 -56.87
N ILE A 223 -37.86 -28.52 -56.03
CA ILE A 223 -39.17 -28.80 -55.42
C ILE A 223 -40.27 -28.83 -56.49
N LEU A 224 -40.25 -27.92 -57.47
CA LEU A 224 -41.22 -27.92 -58.57
C LEU A 224 -41.09 -29.15 -59.47
N ILE A 225 -39.87 -29.64 -59.72
CA ILE A 225 -39.64 -30.88 -60.47
C ILE A 225 -40.17 -32.10 -59.69
N LEU A 226 -39.93 -32.17 -58.38
CA LEU A 226 -40.45 -33.26 -57.56
C LEU A 226 -41.98 -33.24 -57.47
N ALA A 227 -42.58 -32.08 -57.22
CA ALA A 227 -44.04 -31.95 -57.17
C ALA A 227 -44.70 -32.25 -58.53
N GLY A 228 -44.09 -31.80 -59.63
CA GLY A 228 -44.53 -32.12 -60.99
C GLY A 228 -44.40 -33.60 -61.33
N GLY A 229 -43.28 -34.24 -60.95
CA GLY A 229 -43.05 -35.67 -61.16
C GLY A 229 -44.03 -36.56 -60.37
N ILE A 230 -44.30 -36.21 -59.11
CA ILE A 230 -45.28 -36.92 -58.28
C ILE A 230 -46.70 -36.75 -58.84
N GLY A 231 -47.07 -35.55 -59.31
CA GLY A 231 -48.37 -35.31 -59.93
C GLY A 231 -48.60 -36.12 -61.21
N VAL A 232 -47.57 -36.29 -62.05
CA VAL A 232 -47.65 -37.12 -63.26
C VAL A 232 -47.71 -38.61 -62.92
N TRP A 233 -46.94 -39.06 -61.92
CA TRP A 233 -46.97 -40.46 -61.47
C TRP A 233 -48.35 -40.86 -60.90
N LEU A 234 -48.95 -39.99 -60.07
CA LEU A 234 -50.28 -40.24 -59.50
C LEU A 234 -51.41 -40.21 -60.54
N ARG A 235 -51.26 -39.48 -61.66
CA ARG A 235 -52.22 -39.51 -62.77
C ARG A 235 -52.09 -40.75 -63.66
N LYS A 236 -50.91 -41.39 -63.69
CA LYS A 236 -50.68 -42.62 -64.46
C LYS A 236 -51.07 -43.89 -63.67
N ALA A 237 -51.26 -43.76 -62.36
CA ALA A 237 -51.68 -44.82 -61.44
C ALA A 237 -53.20 -44.86 -61.17
N ARG A 238 -53.98 -44.01 -61.84
CA ARG A 238 -55.44 -44.10 -61.96
C ARG A 238 -55.81 -44.45 -63.39
#